data_AF-A0A6G4CJP1-F1
#
_entry.id   AF-A0A6G4CJP1-F1
#
_cell.length_a   1.000
_cell.length_b   1.000
_cell.length_c   1.000
_cell.angle_alpha   90.00
_cell.angle_beta   90.00
_cell.angle_gamma   90.00
#
_symmetry.space_group_name_H-M   'P 1'
#
loop_
_entity.id
_entity.type
_entity.pdbx_description
1 polymer ?
#
loop_
_entity_poly.entity_id
_entity_poly.type
_entity_poly.pdbx_seq_one_letter_code
_entity_poly.pdbx_strand_id
1 'polypeptide(L)'
;MTMMYHAQERIMNIPGSEVTGMRGGIHNSVTRVCPKPTHMIGGYAQLAWGFNYYGTVGSNRDEFIMIRKMKNVNWLDDEGRDQVQEAKK
;
A
#
# COMPACT_ATOMS: atom_id res chain seq x y z
N MET A 1 -12.07 10.66 2.87
CA MET A 1 -10.62 10.45 3.10
C MET A 1 -10.46 9.35 4.13
N THR A 2 -9.54 8.42 3.92
CA THR A 2 -9.16 7.39 4.89
C THR A 2 -7.69 7.57 5.27
N MET A 3 -7.28 7.10 6.44
CA MET A 3 -5.90 7.16 6.89
C MET A 3 -5.45 5.80 7.42
N MET A 4 -4.43 5.23 6.77
CA MET A 4 -3.61 4.16 7.32
C MET A 4 -2.25 4.77 7.63
N TYR A 5 -1.87 4.82 8.91
CA TYR A 5 -0.59 5.41 9.30
C TYR A 5 0.58 4.65 8.70
N HIS A 6 1.61 5.40 8.29
CA HIS A 6 2.69 4.90 7.47
C HIS A 6 3.42 3.73 8.15
N ALA A 7 3.67 2.67 7.37
CA ALA A 7 4.47 1.51 7.76
C ALA A 7 3.95 0.70 8.96
N GLN A 8 2.68 0.31 8.92
CA GLN A 8 2.25 -0.90 9.62
C GLN A 8 2.82 -2.10 8.85
N GLU A 9 3.83 -2.77 9.42
CA GLU A 9 4.53 -3.91 8.81
C GLU A 9 3.59 -5.08 8.48
N ARG A 10 4.09 -6.09 7.75
CA ARG A 10 3.28 -7.24 7.30
C ARG A 10 3.28 -8.44 8.29
N ILE A 11 3.89 -8.31 9.47
CA ILE A 11 4.21 -9.47 10.32
C ILE A 11 3.16 -9.77 11.38
N MET A 12 2.52 -8.75 11.97
CA MET A 12 1.67 -8.90 13.15
C MET A 12 0.19 -8.72 12.80
N ASN A 13 -0.65 -9.68 13.19
CA ASN A 13 -2.11 -9.58 13.18
C ASN A 13 -2.71 -9.17 11.82
N ILE A 14 -2.30 -9.87 10.75
CA ILE A 14 -2.83 -9.64 9.40
C ILE A 14 -3.44 -10.95 8.88
N PRO A 15 -4.76 -11.00 8.62
CA PRO A 15 -5.38 -12.19 8.02
C PRO A 15 -5.07 -12.27 6.51
N GLY A 16 -5.52 -13.34 5.87
CA GLY A 16 -5.54 -13.50 4.42
C GLY A 16 -6.44 -12.48 3.73
N SER A 17 -6.07 -12.10 2.52
CA SER A 17 -6.85 -11.22 1.64
C SER A 17 -7.87 -12.01 0.84
N GLU A 18 -9.14 -11.61 0.92
CA GLU A 18 -10.20 -12.19 0.11
C GLU A 18 -10.07 -11.90 -1.40
N VAL A 19 -9.30 -10.88 -1.77
CA VAL A 19 -9.14 -10.47 -3.18
C VAL A 19 -8.02 -11.24 -3.86
N THR A 20 -6.89 -11.44 -3.17
CA THR A 20 -5.71 -12.09 -3.76
C THR A 20 -5.56 -13.55 -3.35
N GLY A 21 -6.27 -14.01 -2.31
CA GLY A 21 -6.10 -15.36 -1.75
C GLY A 21 -4.78 -15.56 -1.00
N MET A 22 -3.95 -14.52 -0.91
CA MET A 22 -2.66 -14.55 -0.19
C MET A 22 -2.78 -13.79 1.13
N ARG A 23 -1.76 -13.88 2.00
CA ARG A 23 -1.63 -13.04 3.20
C ARG A 23 -1.88 -11.56 2.87
N GLY A 24 -2.65 -10.85 3.70
CA GLY A 24 -2.95 -9.43 3.54
C GLY A 24 -1.73 -8.56 3.21
N GLY A 25 -1.95 -7.55 2.38
CA GLY A 25 -0.91 -6.60 1.95
C GLY A 25 -0.61 -5.52 2.99
N ILE A 26 0.21 -4.56 2.60
CA ILE A 26 0.56 -3.37 3.38
C ILE A 26 0.05 -2.10 2.70
N HIS A 27 0.22 -0.94 3.33
CA HIS A 27 -0.16 0.35 2.75
C HIS A 27 0.46 0.61 1.36
N ASN A 28 1.67 0.13 1.08
CA ASN A 28 2.31 0.24 -0.25
C ASN A 28 1.87 -0.85 -1.24
N SER A 29 1.03 -1.81 -0.84
CA SER A 29 0.45 -2.79 -1.77
C SER A 29 -0.64 -2.18 -2.66
N VAL A 30 -1.13 -0.99 -2.31
CA VAL A 30 -2.16 -0.25 -3.05
C VAL A 30 -1.62 0.99 -3.76
N THR A 31 -0.31 1.23 -3.72
CA THR A 31 0.33 2.40 -4.36
C THR A 31 1.17 1.98 -5.56
N ARG A 32 1.37 2.91 -6.51
CA ARG A 32 2.25 2.71 -7.66
C ARG A 32 3.13 3.94 -7.90
N VAL A 33 4.37 3.70 -8.37
CA VAL A 33 5.27 4.79 -8.77
C VAL A 33 4.77 5.45 -10.05
N CYS A 34 4.55 6.76 -10.00
CA CYS A 34 4.24 7.59 -11.16
C CYS A 34 5.22 8.77 -11.22
N PRO A 35 6.29 8.68 -12.02
CA PRO A 35 7.31 9.74 -12.06
C PRO A 35 6.80 10.98 -12.82
N LYS A 36 7.24 12.15 -12.39
CA LYS A 36 6.94 13.43 -13.05
C LYS A 36 8.10 13.86 -13.94
N PRO A 37 7.89 14.14 -15.25
CA PRO A 37 8.96 14.55 -16.16
C PRO A 37 9.75 15.79 -15.71
N THR A 38 9.10 16.72 -15.00
CA THR A 38 9.78 17.89 -14.44
C THR A 38 10.86 17.56 -13.41
N HIS A 39 10.91 16.33 -12.89
CA HIS A 39 11.96 15.86 -11.96
C HIS A 39 13.06 15.06 -12.67
N MET A 40 13.07 15.04 -14.01
CA MET A 40 14.10 14.39 -14.82
C MET A 40 15.00 15.39 -15.57
N ILE A 41 14.81 16.69 -15.34
CA ILE A 41 15.63 17.74 -15.96
C ILE A 41 17.09 17.58 -15.51
N GLY A 42 18.03 17.82 -16.42
CA GLY A 42 19.46 17.73 -16.16
C GLY A 42 20.26 18.72 -16.99
N GLY A 43 21.51 18.96 -16.61
CA GLY A 43 22.44 19.79 -17.36
C GLY A 43 22.09 21.29 -17.38
N TYR A 44 21.27 21.76 -16.43
CA TYR A 44 20.79 23.15 -16.42
C TYR A 44 21.01 23.82 -15.06
N ALA A 45 22.27 24.13 -14.75
CA ALA A 45 22.70 24.81 -13.52
C ALA A 45 22.10 24.17 -12.25
N GLN A 46 21.12 24.82 -11.60
CA GLN A 46 20.43 24.28 -10.42
C GLN A 46 19.62 23.00 -10.70
N LEU A 47 19.23 22.76 -11.95
CA LEU A 47 18.58 21.53 -12.42
C LEU A 47 19.65 20.60 -13.02
N ALA A 48 20.65 20.26 -12.21
CA ALA A 48 21.66 19.27 -12.52
C ALA A 48 21.54 18.08 -11.57
N TRP A 49 21.89 16.90 -12.06
CA TRP A 49 21.83 15.68 -11.27
C TRP A 49 22.92 15.66 -10.20
N GLY A 50 22.59 15.11 -9.04
CA GLY A 50 23.53 14.79 -7.97
C GLY A 50 22.92 13.72 -7.07
N PHE A 51 23.75 12.90 -6.44
CA PHE A 51 23.28 11.82 -5.58
C PHE A 51 22.43 12.38 -4.42
N ASN A 52 21.17 11.95 -4.34
CA ASN A 52 20.13 12.46 -3.42
C ASN A 52 19.80 13.97 -3.54
N TYR A 53 20.31 14.66 -4.57
CA TYR A 53 20.04 16.09 -4.81
C TYR A 53 18.87 16.32 -5.77
N TYR A 54 18.84 15.57 -6.89
CA TYR A 54 17.83 15.75 -7.92
C TYR A 54 17.41 14.42 -8.55
N GLY A 55 16.11 14.25 -8.80
CA GLY A 55 15.55 13.04 -9.40
C GLY A 55 14.05 12.86 -9.13
N THR A 56 13.48 11.83 -9.74
CA THR A 56 12.06 11.47 -9.57
C THR A 56 11.72 11.13 -8.12
N VAL A 57 10.50 11.45 -7.68
CA VAL A 57 10.03 11.25 -6.31
C VAL A 57 8.93 10.18 -6.24
N GLY A 58 8.83 9.48 -5.11
CA GLY A 58 7.78 8.50 -4.84
C GLY A 58 6.51 9.12 -4.23
N SER A 59 5.86 10.05 -4.93
CA SER A 59 4.60 10.66 -4.47
C SER A 59 3.48 9.63 -4.37
N ASN A 60 2.68 9.67 -3.30
CA ASN A 60 1.70 8.62 -2.98
C ASN A 60 0.38 9.10 -2.33
N ARG A 61 0.12 10.41 -2.26
CA ARG A 61 -1.04 10.96 -1.52
C ARG A 61 -2.29 11.14 -2.37
N ASP A 62 -2.14 11.12 -3.69
CA ASP A 62 -3.21 11.26 -4.67
C ASP A 62 -3.95 9.92 -4.95
N GLU A 63 -3.51 8.83 -4.33
CA GLU A 63 -4.05 7.48 -4.57
C GLU A 63 -5.50 7.35 -4.06
N PHE A 64 -6.32 6.64 -4.84
CA PHE A 64 -7.69 6.31 -4.48
C PHE A 64 -7.85 4.79 -4.33
N ILE A 65 -8.56 4.38 -3.28
CA ILE A 65 -8.77 2.97 -2.98
C ILE A 65 -10.25 2.67 -2.73
N MET A 66 -10.63 1.43 -3.01
CA MET A 66 -11.93 0.88 -2.64
C MET A 66 -11.86 0.28 -1.24
N ILE A 67 -12.76 0.70 -0.34
CA ILE A 67 -12.86 0.18 1.02
C ILE A 67 -14.12 -0.67 1.13
N ARG A 68 -14.00 -1.88 1.67
CA ARG A 68 -15.12 -2.77 1.94
C ARG A 68 -14.92 -3.50 3.27
N LYS A 69 -16.02 -3.90 3.91
CA LYS A 69 -15.99 -4.84 5.04
C LYS A 69 -15.59 -6.23 4.52
N MET A 70 -14.70 -6.92 5.23
CA MET A 70 -14.38 -8.33 4.96
C MET A 70 -15.55 -9.23 5.38
N LYS A 71 -15.76 -10.34 4.66
CA LYS A 71 -16.75 -11.35 5.03
C LYS A 71 -16.08 -12.51 5.76
N ASN A 72 -15.01 -13.06 5.18
CA ASN A 72 -14.28 -14.20 5.72
C ASN A 72 -12.91 -13.72 6.24
N VAL A 73 -12.55 -14.14 7.45
CA VAL A 73 -11.26 -13.90 8.09
C VAL A 73 -10.53 -15.25 8.15
N ASN A 74 -9.80 -15.55 7.08
CA ASN A 74 -9.00 -16.77 6.99
C ASN A 74 -7.53 -16.44 7.32
N TRP A 75 -6.92 -17.14 8.26
CA TRP A 75 -5.55 -16.82 8.72
C TRP A 75 -4.45 -17.45 7.88
N LEU A 76 -4.80 -18.49 7.09
CA LEU A 76 -3.89 -19.24 6.22
C LEU A 76 -2.71 -19.88 6.97
N ASP A 77 -2.96 -20.31 8.20
CA ASP A 77 -1.99 -20.94 9.11
C ASP A 77 -2.35 -22.38 9.50
N ASP A 78 -3.40 -22.95 8.88
CA ASP A 78 -3.94 -24.30 9.13
C ASP A 78 -4.34 -24.58 10.60
N GLU A 79 -4.51 -23.53 11.42
CA GLU A 79 -4.86 -23.69 12.83
C GLU A 79 -6.36 -23.90 13.07
N GLY A 80 -7.19 -23.83 12.02
CA GLY A 80 -8.63 -24.03 12.11
C GLY A 80 -9.40 -22.94 12.89
N ARG A 81 -8.76 -21.79 13.13
CA ARG A 81 -9.31 -20.65 13.87
C ARG A 81 -9.86 -19.55 12.95
N ASP A 82 -10.37 -19.91 11.77
CA ASP A 82 -10.94 -18.95 10.82
C ASP A 82 -12.30 -18.42 11.29
N GLN A 83 -12.64 -17.19 10.94
CA GLN A 83 -13.90 -16.54 11.34
C GLN A 83 -14.71 -15.99 10.17
N VAL A 84 -16.02 -15.86 10.36
CA VAL A 84 -16.92 -15.16 9.42
C VAL A 84 -17.53 -13.94 10.11
N GLN A 85 -17.39 -12.77 9.50
CA GLN A 85 -17.98 -11.52 9.98
C GLN A 85 -19.39 -11.36 9.43
N GLU A 86 -20.38 -11.74 10.23
CA GLU A 86 -21.78 -11.53 9.88
C GLU A 86 -22.15 -10.04 9.80
N ALA A 87 -23.18 -9.74 8.99
CA ALA A 87 -23.78 -8.43 8.97
C ALA A 87 -24.55 -8.21 10.28
N LYS A 88 -24.15 -7.20 11.05
CA LYS A 88 -24.94 -6.78 12.21
C LYS A 88 -26.17 -6.07 11.67
N LYS A 89 -27.36 -6.62 11.95
CA LYS A 89 -28.65 -5.98 11.65
C LYS A 89 -28.78 -4.66 12.40
#